data_AF-A0A6N2ZDP3-F1
#
_entry.id   AF-A0A6N2ZDP3-F1
#
_cell.length_a   1.000
_cell.length_b   1.000
_cell.length_c   1.000
_cell.angle_alpha   90.00
_cell.angle_beta   90.00
_cell.angle_gamma   90.00
#
_symmetry.space_group_name_H-M   'P 1'
#
loop_
_entity.id
_entity.type
_entity.pdbx_description
1 polymer ?
#
loop_
_entity_poly.entity_id
_entity_poly.type
_entity_poly.pdbx_seq_one_letter_code
_entity_poly.pdbx_strand_id
1 'polypeptide(L)'
;MLNIKKLLIATIVSLGIFLTANNVVSADTTLSYKDVDGVKCVNIVELARLKGEQISGVTHEVYGKGYNITFDGKLVTIYEEAPCIFIDGKMTVLKTEVISADGLEYNFPVMQTPAKEGDGFLIPMFVVEKNLGIKGSEEGIVVEKPKEDTNTGNNNSNSGSNNSGSSNNGSNSGNSGNNGTTTPAPKPDPKPEQPKPTGMDFNTFASKLPSLGFDSDGAYWENGQLMGVSSARSNAVGFVLHQNSSTFNSVIKNCLNMLLPTGGDKVYSIISNPFTNQTLEKDGRRVEIKQYAEGVAINIYNK
;
A
#
# COMPACT_ATOMS: atom_id res chain seq x y z
N MET A 1 -7.75 -1.35 -61.04
CA MET A 1 -7.60 -2.16 -59.82
C MET A 1 -6.52 -1.52 -58.95
N LEU A 2 -6.92 -0.91 -57.84
CA LEU A 2 -6.03 -0.54 -56.74
C LEU A 2 -6.88 -0.43 -55.48
N ASN A 3 -6.56 -1.22 -54.47
CA ASN A 3 -7.34 -1.42 -53.24
C ASN A 3 -6.73 -0.54 -52.14
N ILE A 4 -7.47 0.42 -51.59
CA ILE A 4 -6.97 1.40 -50.62
C ILE A 4 -8.06 1.72 -49.57
N LYS A 5 -7.77 1.36 -48.31
CA LYS A 5 -8.14 2.04 -47.03
C LYS A 5 -9.65 2.02 -46.64
N LYS A 6 -10.10 2.01 -45.37
CA LYS A 6 -9.50 2.37 -44.08
C LYS A 6 -10.42 1.88 -42.93
N LEU A 7 -9.77 1.35 -41.90
CA LEU A 7 -10.03 1.33 -40.45
C LEU A 7 -11.21 2.18 -39.89
N LEU A 8 -12.06 1.54 -39.07
CA LEU A 8 -13.11 2.14 -38.23
C LEU A 8 -12.57 2.45 -36.82
N ILE A 9 -12.72 3.69 -36.37
CA ILE A 9 -12.52 4.12 -34.97
C ILE A 9 -13.92 4.37 -34.40
N ALA A 10 -14.28 3.66 -33.33
CA ALA A 10 -15.55 3.86 -32.63
C ALA A 10 -15.35 4.78 -31.43
N THR A 11 -15.88 5.99 -31.54
CA THR A 11 -16.03 6.96 -30.46
C THR A 11 -17.33 6.64 -29.71
N ILE A 12 -17.29 6.44 -28.40
CA ILE A 12 -18.50 6.44 -27.55
C ILE A 12 -18.43 7.66 -26.63
N VAL A 13 -19.27 8.63 -26.94
CA VAL A 13 -19.72 9.69 -26.04
C VAL A 13 -21.17 9.36 -25.72
N SER A 14 -21.53 9.21 -24.45
CA SER A 14 -22.93 9.10 -24.02
C SER A 14 -23.27 10.20 -23.03
N LEU A 15 -24.17 11.09 -23.44
CA LEU A 15 -24.72 12.20 -22.68
C LEU A 15 -26.14 11.85 -22.21
N GLY A 16 -26.45 12.15 -20.94
CA GLY A 16 -27.77 12.62 -20.51
C GLY A 16 -28.55 11.74 -19.52
N ILE A 17 -28.95 12.33 -18.38
CA ILE A 17 -30.34 12.59 -17.96
C ILE A 17 -30.33 13.57 -16.75
N PHE A 18 -31.10 14.65 -16.86
CA PHE A 18 -31.54 15.49 -15.73
C PHE A 18 -32.96 15.06 -15.37
N LEU A 19 -33.27 14.79 -14.09
CA LEU A 19 -34.59 14.93 -13.44
C LEU A 19 -34.50 14.66 -11.91
N THR A 20 -34.80 15.71 -11.12
CA THR A 20 -35.38 15.79 -9.75
C THR A 20 -34.85 15.00 -8.54
N ALA A 21 -34.45 15.79 -7.53
CA ALA A 21 -34.49 15.59 -6.07
C ALA A 21 -33.98 14.27 -5.44
N ASN A 22 -32.88 14.44 -4.70
CA ASN A 22 -32.38 13.60 -3.60
C ASN A 22 -32.19 12.12 -3.88
N ASN A 23 -31.03 11.80 -4.47
CA ASN A 23 -30.12 10.76 -3.97
C ASN A 23 -28.77 10.98 -4.67
N VAL A 24 -27.83 11.65 -4.01
CA VAL A 24 -26.44 11.70 -4.47
C VAL A 24 -25.83 10.33 -4.19
N VAL A 25 -25.94 9.42 -5.14
CA VAL A 25 -25.00 8.30 -5.21
C VAL A 25 -23.71 8.89 -5.75
N SER A 26 -22.77 9.18 -4.85
CA SER A 26 -21.42 9.58 -5.21
C SER A 26 -20.76 8.39 -5.92
N ALA A 27 -20.59 8.49 -7.24
CA ALA A 27 -19.84 7.50 -8.00
C ALA A 27 -18.35 7.81 -7.93
N ASP A 28 -17.54 6.80 -7.63
CA ASP A 28 -16.08 6.89 -7.67
C ASP A 28 -15.62 7.20 -9.09
N THR A 29 -14.63 8.10 -9.22
CA THR A 29 -14.04 8.40 -10.52
C THR A 29 -12.75 7.60 -10.68
N THR A 30 -12.61 6.88 -11.78
CA THR A 30 -11.37 6.16 -12.10
C THR A 30 -10.53 6.96 -13.09
N LEU A 31 -9.29 7.29 -12.70
CA LEU A 31 -8.29 7.84 -13.61
C LEU A 31 -7.60 6.70 -14.36
N SER A 32 -7.87 6.57 -15.65
CA SER A 32 -7.30 5.51 -16.48
C SER A 32 -5.79 5.67 -16.69
N TYR A 33 -5.10 4.54 -16.82
CA TYR A 33 -3.68 4.55 -17.20
C TYR A 33 -3.47 5.00 -18.65
N LYS A 34 -2.27 5.53 -18.88
CA LYS A 34 -1.69 5.73 -20.20
C LYS A 34 -0.51 4.79 -20.35
N ASP A 35 -0.50 4.03 -21.45
CA ASP A 35 0.65 3.20 -21.78
C ASP A 35 1.70 4.05 -22.49
N VAL A 36 2.91 4.09 -21.94
CA VAL A 36 4.08 4.72 -22.56
C VAL A 36 5.17 3.66 -22.62
N ASP A 37 5.40 3.11 -23.81
CA ASP A 37 6.38 2.06 -24.07
C ASP A 37 6.24 0.84 -23.14
N GLY A 38 4.99 0.42 -22.86
CA GLY A 38 4.70 -0.70 -21.97
C GLY A 38 4.76 -0.36 -20.47
N VAL A 39 4.95 0.91 -20.12
CA VAL A 39 4.91 1.42 -18.74
C VAL A 39 3.57 2.11 -18.49
N LYS A 40 2.86 1.67 -17.44
CA LYS A 40 1.63 2.33 -16.98
C LYS A 40 1.98 3.67 -16.33
N CYS A 41 1.45 4.75 -16.90
CA CYS A 41 1.59 6.12 -16.44
C CYS A 41 0.23 6.74 -16.12
N VAL A 42 0.23 7.81 -15.32
CA VAL A 42 -0.95 8.63 -15.05
C VAL A 42 -0.63 10.11 -15.23
N ASN A 43 -1.64 10.88 -15.61
CA ASN A 43 -1.55 12.33 -15.62
C ASN A 43 -1.62 12.86 -14.19
N ILE A 44 -0.50 13.34 -13.67
CA ILE A 44 -0.38 13.73 -12.25
C ILE A 44 -1.21 14.98 -11.90
N VAL A 45 -1.42 15.87 -12.87
CA VAL A 45 -2.24 17.08 -12.68
C VAL A 45 -3.72 16.70 -12.67
N GLU A 46 -4.15 15.78 -13.53
CA GLU A 46 -5.52 15.25 -13.51
C GLU A 46 -5.80 14.50 -12.21
N LEU A 47 -4.86 13.66 -11.74
CA LEU A 47 -4.95 12.98 -10.46
C LEU A 47 -5.14 13.96 -9.30
N ALA A 48 -4.33 15.03 -9.29
CA ALA A 48 -4.43 16.10 -8.29
C ALA A 48 -5.81 16.76 -8.29
N ARG A 49 -6.35 17.07 -9.48
CA ARG A 49 -7.69 17.66 -9.61
C ARG A 49 -8.78 16.72 -9.12
N LEU A 50 -8.69 15.44 -9.44
CA LEU A 50 -9.67 14.44 -8.99
C LEU A 50 -9.66 14.28 -7.47
N LYS A 51 -8.48 14.34 -6.84
CA LYS A 51 -8.31 14.28 -5.38
C LYS A 51 -8.58 15.62 -4.67
N GLY A 52 -8.81 16.71 -5.41
CA GLY A 52 -9.01 18.05 -4.85
C GLY A 52 -7.74 18.66 -4.24
N GLU A 53 -6.57 18.23 -4.69
CA GLU A 53 -5.28 18.68 -4.18
C GLU A 53 -4.95 20.11 -4.64
N GLN A 54 -4.08 20.79 -3.88
CA GLN A 54 -3.60 22.11 -4.26
C GLN A 54 -2.54 22.00 -5.37
N ILE A 55 -2.75 22.74 -6.46
CA ILE A 55 -1.86 22.84 -7.61
C ILE A 55 -1.46 24.30 -7.76
N SER A 56 -0.16 24.58 -7.79
CA SER A 56 0.36 25.92 -8.04
C SER A 56 1.39 25.88 -9.17
N GLY A 57 1.35 26.90 -10.04
CA GLY A 57 2.35 27.05 -11.09
C GLY A 57 3.67 27.50 -10.52
N VAL A 58 4.77 26.99 -11.06
CA VAL A 58 6.15 27.38 -10.70
C VAL A 58 6.97 27.60 -11.96
N THR A 59 8.02 28.41 -11.88
CA THR A 59 8.98 28.62 -12.98
C THR A 59 10.39 28.52 -12.42
N HIS A 60 11.24 27.77 -13.11
CA HIS A 60 12.67 27.65 -12.83
C HIS A 60 13.47 28.28 -13.97
N GLU A 61 14.57 28.96 -13.63
CA GLU A 61 15.40 29.68 -14.62
C GLU A 61 15.95 28.77 -15.72
N VAL A 62 16.25 27.51 -15.38
CA VAL A 62 16.85 26.53 -16.30
C VAL A 62 15.84 25.53 -16.85
N TYR A 63 14.79 25.19 -16.10
CA TYR A 63 13.90 24.06 -16.45
C TYR A 63 12.53 24.51 -16.96
N GLY A 64 12.32 25.82 -17.08
CA GLY A 64 11.09 26.39 -17.57
C GLY A 64 9.94 26.34 -16.56
N LYS A 65 8.72 26.30 -17.09
CA LYS A 65 7.49 26.28 -16.28
C LYS A 65 7.26 24.90 -15.66
N GLY A 66 6.33 24.82 -14.72
CA GLY A 66 6.07 23.60 -13.99
C GLY A 66 4.92 23.72 -13.00
N TYR A 67 4.74 22.66 -12.21
CA TYR A 67 3.77 22.63 -11.12
C TYR A 67 4.42 22.18 -9.81
N ASN A 68 3.92 22.78 -8.72
CA ASN A 68 4.01 22.25 -7.37
C ASN A 68 2.64 21.68 -7.00
N ILE A 69 2.62 20.40 -6.63
CA ILE A 69 1.42 19.65 -6.28
C ILE A 69 1.66 18.98 -4.93
N THR A 70 0.73 19.12 -3.99
CA THR A 70 0.83 18.42 -2.71
C THR A 70 -0.05 17.18 -2.75
N PHE A 71 0.50 16.01 -2.44
CA PHE A 71 -0.26 14.77 -2.23
C PHE A 71 0.01 14.27 -0.83
N ASP A 72 -1.00 14.18 0.02
CA ASP A 72 -0.91 13.64 1.39
C ASP A 72 0.30 14.19 2.17
N GLY A 73 0.57 15.49 2.03
CA GLY A 73 1.67 16.20 2.70
C GLY A 73 3.04 16.14 2.00
N LYS A 74 3.15 15.44 0.86
CA LYS A 74 4.38 15.38 0.04
C LYS A 74 4.31 16.38 -1.10
N LEU A 75 5.37 17.15 -1.29
CA LEU A 75 5.47 18.14 -2.34
C LEU A 75 6.09 17.53 -3.60
N VAL A 76 5.32 17.46 -4.68
CA VAL A 76 5.77 17.06 -6.01
C VAL A 76 6.02 18.31 -6.84
N THR A 77 7.25 18.50 -7.28
CA THR A 77 7.66 19.57 -8.18
C THR A 77 8.09 19.00 -9.52
N ILE A 78 7.47 19.48 -10.60
CA ILE A 78 7.70 19.01 -11.96
C ILE A 78 7.95 20.22 -12.85
N TYR A 79 9.03 20.20 -13.62
CA TYR A 79 9.33 21.22 -14.61
C TYR A 79 9.33 20.63 -16.01
N GLU A 80 8.99 21.45 -17.00
CA GLU A 80 8.85 21.04 -18.39
C GLU A 80 10.13 20.48 -19.01
N GLU A 81 11.28 21.03 -18.62
CA GLU A 81 12.58 20.68 -19.22
C GLU A 81 13.52 19.97 -18.24
N ALA A 82 13.10 19.75 -16.99
CA ALA A 82 13.93 19.05 -16.02
C ALA A 82 14.14 17.59 -16.42
N PRO A 83 15.33 17.01 -16.22
CA PRO A 83 15.61 15.60 -16.56
C PRO A 83 15.06 14.59 -15.53
N CYS A 84 14.20 15.05 -14.62
CA CYS A 84 13.63 14.31 -13.51
C CYS A 84 12.47 15.13 -12.90
N ILE A 85 11.81 14.56 -11.89
CA ILE A 85 10.92 15.32 -11.00
C ILE A 85 11.53 15.41 -9.61
N PHE A 86 10.98 16.27 -8.76
CA PHE A 86 11.41 16.40 -7.37
C PHE A 86 10.26 16.05 -6.44
N ILE A 87 10.52 15.21 -5.44
CA ILE A 87 9.57 14.88 -4.38
C ILE A 87 10.23 15.24 -3.06
N ASP A 88 9.63 16.20 -2.33
CA ASP A 88 10.20 16.82 -1.13
C ASP A 88 11.63 17.33 -1.37
N GLY A 89 11.85 17.94 -2.54
CA GLY A 89 13.14 18.47 -2.99
C GLY A 89 14.15 17.41 -3.45
N LYS A 90 13.82 16.11 -3.37
CA LYS A 90 14.71 15.02 -3.81
C LYS A 90 14.47 14.66 -5.27
N MET A 91 15.56 14.58 -6.03
CA MET A 91 15.54 14.08 -7.41
C MET A 91 14.92 12.67 -7.46
N THR A 92 13.91 12.53 -8.30
CA THR A 92 13.18 11.28 -8.53
C THR A 92 13.11 11.02 -10.03
N VAL A 93 13.66 9.90 -10.45
CA VAL A 93 13.69 9.50 -11.86
C VAL A 93 12.39 8.84 -12.30
N LEU A 94 12.05 9.03 -13.56
CA LEU A 94 10.84 8.50 -14.21
C LEU A 94 11.10 7.19 -14.96
N LYS A 95 12.38 6.80 -15.10
CA LYS A 95 12.75 5.56 -15.78
C LYS A 95 13.95 4.94 -15.09
N THR A 96 13.98 3.61 -15.09
CA THR A 96 15.13 2.80 -14.72
C THR A 96 15.43 1.82 -15.82
N GLU A 97 16.70 1.52 -16.04
CA GLU A 97 17.16 0.46 -16.94
C GLU A 97 17.87 -0.61 -16.13
N VAL A 98 17.63 -1.88 -16.46
CA VAL A 98 18.33 -2.99 -15.84
C VAL A 98 19.69 -3.12 -16.51
N ILE A 99 20.76 -2.99 -15.71
CA ILE A 99 22.12 -3.27 -16.14
C ILE A 99 22.61 -4.54 -15.46
N SER A 100 23.30 -5.40 -16.21
CA SER A 100 23.94 -6.60 -15.66
C SER A 100 25.43 -6.36 -15.53
N ALA A 101 25.96 -6.48 -14.31
CA ALA A 101 27.38 -6.41 -14.00
C ALA A 101 27.71 -7.49 -12.97
N ASP A 102 28.83 -8.20 -13.16
CA ASP A 102 29.30 -9.26 -12.24
C ASP A 102 28.28 -10.37 -11.95
N GLY A 103 27.38 -10.64 -12.90
CA GLY A 103 26.30 -11.62 -12.75
C GLY A 103 25.13 -11.15 -11.87
N LEU A 104 25.09 -9.85 -11.51
CA LEU A 104 24.01 -9.20 -10.77
C LEU A 104 23.29 -8.17 -11.64
N GLU A 105 21.97 -8.09 -11.47
CA GLU A 105 21.12 -7.09 -12.13
C GLU A 105 20.89 -5.88 -11.21
N TYR A 106 21.09 -4.68 -11.76
CA TYR A 106 20.89 -3.41 -11.06
C TYR A 106 19.91 -2.54 -11.83
N ASN A 107 18.95 -1.94 -11.12
CA ASN A 107 18.09 -0.91 -11.69
C ASN A 107 18.83 0.43 -11.66
N PHE A 108 19.37 0.83 -12.80
CA PHE A 108 20.09 2.08 -12.94
C PHE A 108 19.12 3.23 -13.30
N PRO A 109 19.18 4.37 -12.61
CA PRO A 109 18.33 5.50 -12.90
C PRO A 109 18.65 6.10 -14.28
N VAL A 110 17.61 6.33 -15.09
CA VAL A 110 17.73 7.04 -16.37
C VAL A 110 17.11 8.42 -16.22
N MET A 111 17.92 9.44 -16.52
CA MET A 111 17.47 10.82 -16.58
C MET A 111 16.53 10.99 -17.77
N GLN A 112 15.30 11.43 -17.50
CA GLN A 112 14.25 11.55 -18.50
C GLN A 112 13.37 12.74 -18.17
N THR A 113 13.19 13.62 -19.17
CA THR A 113 12.24 14.71 -19.10
C THR A 113 10.80 14.18 -19.02
N PRO A 114 9.96 14.68 -18.10
CA PRO A 114 8.58 14.24 -17.97
C PRO A 114 7.81 14.49 -19.27
N ALA A 115 7.12 13.46 -19.76
CA ALA A 115 6.30 13.58 -20.95
C ALA A 115 5.06 14.43 -20.65
N LYS A 116 4.81 15.46 -21.47
CA LYS A 116 3.60 16.27 -21.36
C LYS A 116 2.39 15.54 -21.92
N GLU A 117 1.25 15.68 -21.26
CA GLU A 117 -0.05 15.30 -21.78
C GLU A 117 -1.08 16.38 -21.41
N GLY A 118 -1.62 17.07 -22.41
CA GLY A 118 -2.50 18.21 -22.20
C GLY A 118 -1.80 19.29 -21.38
N ASP A 119 -2.37 19.64 -20.23
CA ASP A 119 -1.82 20.59 -19.27
C ASP A 119 -1.07 19.91 -18.11
N GLY A 120 -0.88 18.59 -18.17
CA GLY A 120 -0.21 17.80 -17.15
C GLY A 120 0.99 17.04 -17.66
N PHE A 121 1.47 16.14 -16.81
CA PHE A 121 2.65 15.33 -17.04
C PHE A 121 2.35 13.87 -16.74
N LEU A 122 2.83 12.98 -17.59
CA LEU A 122 2.73 11.54 -17.42
C LEU A 122 3.81 11.05 -16.45
N ILE A 123 3.36 10.52 -15.32
CA ILE A 123 4.23 9.97 -14.28
C ILE A 123 3.99 8.46 -14.20
N PRO A 124 5.06 7.63 -14.26
CA PRO A 124 4.94 6.19 -14.11
C PRO A 124 4.33 5.79 -12.77
N MET A 125 3.50 4.75 -12.79
CA MET A 125 2.85 4.26 -11.56
C MET A 125 3.85 3.78 -10.51
N PHE A 126 5.01 3.24 -10.90
CA PHE A 126 6.03 2.88 -9.91
C PHE A 126 6.54 4.10 -9.13
N VAL A 127 6.56 5.29 -9.75
CA VAL A 127 6.95 6.55 -9.07
C VAL A 127 5.83 6.99 -8.14
N VAL A 128 4.58 6.97 -8.63
CA VAL A 128 3.38 7.35 -7.87
C VAL A 128 3.20 6.46 -6.64
N GLU A 129 3.25 5.14 -6.80
CA GLU A 129 3.07 4.19 -5.70
C GLU A 129 4.21 4.28 -4.69
N LYS A 130 5.46 4.26 -5.16
CA LYS A 130 6.64 4.26 -4.28
C LYS A 130 6.74 5.56 -3.48
N ASN A 131 6.51 6.71 -4.12
CA ASN A 131 6.80 8.00 -3.52
C ASN A 131 5.58 8.69 -2.95
N LEU A 132 4.39 8.50 -3.52
CA LEU A 132 3.15 9.14 -3.06
C LEU A 132 2.24 8.18 -2.30
N GLY A 133 2.46 6.87 -2.38
CA GLY A 133 1.63 5.87 -1.70
C GLY A 133 0.24 5.68 -2.32
N ILE A 134 -0.02 6.34 -3.46
CA ILE A 134 -1.28 6.24 -4.20
C ILE A 134 -1.23 4.96 -5.02
N LYS A 135 -2.18 4.06 -4.73
CA LYS A 135 -2.24 2.74 -5.38
C LYS A 135 -3.19 2.74 -6.56
N GLY A 136 -2.82 1.96 -7.56
CA GLY A 136 -3.66 1.66 -8.71
C GLY A 136 -4.56 0.44 -8.53
N SER A 137 -5.57 0.33 -9.39
CA SER A 137 -6.32 -0.90 -9.70
C SER A 137 -5.85 -1.48 -11.04
N GLU A 138 -6.54 -2.49 -11.58
CA GLU A 138 -6.25 -3.01 -12.92
C GLU A 138 -6.48 -1.96 -14.01
N GLU A 139 -7.53 -1.14 -13.87
CA GLU A 139 -8.02 -0.21 -14.89
C GLU A 139 -7.51 1.23 -14.72
N GLY A 140 -7.11 1.61 -13.51
CA GLY A 140 -6.70 2.97 -13.19
C GLY A 140 -6.60 3.27 -11.70
N ILE A 141 -6.39 4.53 -11.33
CA ILE A 141 -6.47 4.96 -9.93
C ILE A 141 -7.93 5.31 -9.61
N VAL A 142 -8.52 4.58 -8.67
CA VAL A 142 -9.86 4.89 -8.15
C VAL A 142 -9.73 6.05 -7.16
N VAL A 143 -10.41 7.16 -7.46
CA VAL A 143 -10.47 8.32 -6.59
C VAL A 143 -11.86 8.37 -5.98
N GLU A 144 -11.93 8.01 -4.70
CA GLU A 144 -13.12 8.19 -3.88
C GLU A 144 -13.32 9.70 -3.66
N LYS A 145 -14.49 10.23 -4.02
CA LYS A 145 -14.83 11.58 -3.60
C LYS A 145 -15.01 11.59 -2.08
N PRO A 146 -14.57 12.65 -1.38
CA PRO A 146 -14.92 12.83 0.02
C PRO A 146 -16.44 12.76 0.14
N LYS A 147 -16.94 11.88 1.01
CA LYS A 147 -18.34 11.95 1.45
C LYS A 147 -18.50 13.32 2.10
N GLU A 148 -19.47 14.12 1.64
CA GLU A 148 -19.87 15.30 2.39
C GLU A 148 -20.28 14.83 3.79
N ASP A 149 -19.46 15.14 4.79
CA ASP A 149 -19.89 15.10 6.18
C ASP A 149 -20.96 16.18 6.33
N THR A 150 -22.23 15.81 6.24
CA THR A 150 -23.31 16.60 6.80
C THR A 150 -23.26 16.49 8.33
N ASN A 151 -22.17 16.96 8.94
CA ASN A 151 -22.12 17.21 10.37
C ASN A 151 -22.62 18.64 10.63
N THR A 152 -23.94 18.78 10.64
CA THR A 152 -24.60 19.84 11.42
C THR A 152 -24.52 19.44 12.90
N GLY A 153 -23.33 19.61 13.49
CA GLY A 153 -23.05 19.35 14.89
C GLY A 153 -23.33 20.60 15.72
N ASN A 154 -24.59 20.76 16.08
CA ASN A 154 -25.09 21.77 17.00
C ASN A 154 -24.42 21.61 18.38
N ASN A 155 -23.87 22.69 18.91
CA ASN A 155 -23.38 22.76 20.29
C ASN A 155 -24.54 22.48 21.26
N ASN A 156 -24.44 21.45 22.11
CA ASN A 156 -24.92 21.61 23.47
C ASN A 156 -24.23 20.66 24.46
N SER A 157 -23.50 21.25 25.38
CA SER A 157 -23.02 20.63 26.59
C SER A 157 -24.21 20.37 27.53
N ASN A 158 -24.37 19.16 28.05
CA ASN A 158 -24.93 19.02 29.38
C ASN A 158 -24.36 17.83 30.15
N SER A 159 -23.93 18.17 31.36
CA SER A 159 -23.48 17.35 32.47
C SER A 159 -24.60 16.45 32.99
N GLY A 160 -24.27 15.27 33.51
CA GLY A 160 -25.25 14.44 34.22
C GLY A 160 -24.75 13.06 34.62
N SER A 161 -24.37 12.94 35.88
CA SER A 161 -23.76 11.79 36.55
C SER A 161 -24.75 10.72 37.01
N ASN A 162 -24.27 9.46 37.07
CA ASN A 162 -24.50 8.39 38.05
C ASN A 162 -25.88 7.68 38.25
N ASN A 163 -25.83 6.37 37.97
CA ASN A 163 -25.93 5.22 38.90
C ASN A 163 -27.28 4.51 39.22
N SER A 164 -27.16 3.17 39.18
CA SER A 164 -27.71 2.14 40.09
C SER A 164 -29.02 1.39 39.78
N GLY A 165 -28.87 0.05 39.78
CA GLY A 165 -29.83 -0.97 40.25
C GLY A 165 -30.89 -1.44 39.26
N SER A 166 -31.37 -2.68 39.22
CA SER A 166 -31.04 -3.93 39.94
C SER A 166 -31.88 -5.08 39.33
N SER A 167 -31.28 -6.27 39.31
CA SER A 167 -31.86 -7.62 39.50
C SER A 167 -33.02 -8.19 38.63
N ASN A 168 -32.67 -9.31 37.99
CA ASN A 168 -33.27 -10.66 38.10
C ASN A 168 -34.69 -11.00 37.59
N ASN A 169 -34.65 -11.89 36.59
CA ASN A 169 -35.08 -13.30 36.62
C ASN A 169 -36.58 -13.63 36.47
N GLY A 170 -36.87 -14.56 35.56
CA GLY A 170 -38.21 -15.12 35.36
C GLY A 170 -38.35 -15.92 34.07
N SER A 171 -37.73 -17.11 34.04
CA SER A 171 -37.94 -18.10 32.98
C SER A 171 -39.29 -18.80 33.09
N ASN A 172 -39.93 -18.93 31.92
CA ASN A 172 -40.49 -20.14 31.30
C ASN A 172 -41.68 -20.92 31.92
N SER A 173 -42.69 -21.17 31.08
CA SER A 173 -43.48 -22.42 30.92
C SER A 173 -44.58 -22.11 29.89
N GLY A 174 -45.00 -22.95 28.92
CA GLY A 174 -44.74 -24.32 28.52
C GLY A 174 -45.65 -24.57 27.29
N ASN A 175 -45.10 -25.05 26.17
CA ASN A 175 -45.13 -26.43 25.67
C ASN A 175 -46.43 -26.88 24.97
N SER A 176 -46.30 -27.29 23.70
CA SER A 176 -47.04 -28.35 22.97
C SER A 176 -46.61 -28.18 21.49
N GLY A 177 -45.93 -29.07 20.79
CA GLY A 177 -45.89 -30.53 20.79
C GLY A 177 -46.08 -30.95 19.32
N ASN A 178 -45.18 -31.74 18.73
CA ASN A 178 -45.47 -33.02 18.03
C ASN A 178 -44.35 -33.46 17.05
N ASN A 179 -44.02 -34.75 17.15
CA ASN A 179 -43.48 -35.72 16.18
C ASN A 179 -42.33 -35.38 15.19
N GLY A 180 -41.15 -35.92 15.50
CA GLY A 180 -40.68 -37.19 14.90
C GLY A 180 -40.28 -37.19 13.42
N THR A 181 -38.97 -37.10 13.14
CA THR A 181 -38.32 -37.80 12.03
C THR A 181 -36.81 -37.88 12.28
N THR A 182 -36.27 -39.10 12.31
CA THR A 182 -34.85 -39.40 12.50
C THR A 182 -34.11 -39.22 11.17
N THR A 183 -33.27 -38.18 11.09
CA THR A 183 -32.33 -37.96 9.97
C THR A 183 -30.91 -38.27 10.43
N PRO A 184 -30.05 -38.94 9.63
CA PRO A 184 -28.68 -39.26 10.02
C PRO A 184 -27.88 -37.98 10.32
N ALA A 185 -27.06 -38.03 11.38
CA ALA A 185 -26.18 -36.93 11.75
C ALA A 185 -25.28 -36.53 10.56
N PRO A 186 -25.14 -35.23 10.23
CA PRO A 186 -24.17 -34.78 9.25
C PRO A 186 -22.78 -35.18 9.72
N LYS A 187 -22.00 -35.75 8.80
CA LYS A 187 -20.56 -35.96 8.98
C LYS A 187 -19.93 -34.63 9.40
N PRO A 188 -19.01 -34.59 10.38
CA PRO A 188 -18.34 -33.35 10.75
C PRO A 188 -17.74 -32.71 9.50
N ASP A 189 -18.11 -31.45 9.24
CA ASP A 189 -17.50 -30.67 8.17
C ASP A 189 -15.97 -30.75 8.34
N PRO A 190 -15.20 -30.90 7.24
CA PRO A 190 -13.76 -30.75 7.30
C PRO A 190 -13.47 -29.39 7.95
N LYS A 191 -12.76 -29.41 9.09
CA LYS A 191 -12.20 -28.20 9.71
C LYS A 191 -11.52 -27.41 8.58
N PRO A 192 -11.83 -26.11 8.40
CA PRO A 192 -11.16 -25.30 7.37
C PRO A 192 -9.65 -25.50 7.54
N GLU A 193 -8.98 -26.06 6.53
CA GLU A 193 -7.53 -26.13 6.53
C GLU A 193 -7.03 -24.70 6.74
N GLN A 194 -6.34 -24.46 7.85
CA GLN A 194 -5.70 -23.17 8.06
C GLN A 194 -4.77 -22.92 6.87
N PRO A 195 -4.78 -21.71 6.29
CA PRO A 195 -3.97 -21.40 5.12
C PRO A 195 -2.52 -21.79 5.39
N LYS A 196 -2.01 -22.75 4.61
CA LYS A 196 -0.62 -23.22 4.72
C LYS A 196 0.32 -22.03 4.47
N PRO A 197 1.36 -21.81 5.29
CA PRO A 197 2.30 -20.74 5.06
C PRO A 197 2.93 -20.83 3.65
N THR A 198 2.92 -19.74 2.90
CA THR A 198 3.43 -19.68 1.51
C THR A 198 4.85 -19.12 1.42
N GLY A 199 5.37 -18.54 2.49
CA GLY A 199 6.74 -18.03 2.59
C GLY A 199 7.78 -19.10 2.91
N MET A 200 9.05 -18.71 2.82
CA MET A 200 10.19 -19.57 3.13
C MET A 200 10.08 -20.18 4.53
N ASP A 201 10.38 -21.48 4.64
CA ASP A 201 10.48 -22.19 5.91
C ASP A 201 11.51 -21.53 6.84
N PHE A 202 11.24 -21.51 8.14
CA PHE A 202 12.09 -20.79 9.10
C PHE A 202 13.47 -21.40 9.29
N ASN A 203 13.64 -22.72 9.17
CA ASN A 203 14.98 -23.33 9.25
C ASN A 203 15.79 -23.00 7.99
N THR A 204 15.11 -22.99 6.83
CA THR A 204 15.73 -22.55 5.58
C THR A 204 16.13 -21.08 5.65
N PHE A 205 15.26 -20.23 6.20
CA PHE A 205 15.56 -18.82 6.42
C PHE A 205 16.75 -18.62 7.38
N ALA A 206 16.79 -19.36 8.50
CA ALA A 206 17.90 -19.33 9.45
C ALA A 206 19.25 -19.60 8.76
N SER A 207 19.30 -20.61 7.88
CA SER A 207 20.52 -20.94 7.12
C SER A 207 20.97 -19.85 6.13
N LYS A 208 20.07 -18.93 5.75
CA LYS A 208 20.36 -17.83 4.82
C LYS A 208 20.80 -16.54 5.52
N LEU A 209 20.55 -16.38 6.82
CA LEU A 209 20.92 -15.17 7.56
C LEU A 209 22.39 -14.76 7.37
N PRO A 210 23.39 -15.67 7.40
CA PRO A 210 24.78 -15.31 7.14
C PRO A 210 25.01 -14.71 5.75
N SER A 211 24.38 -15.26 4.72
CA SER A 211 24.47 -14.73 3.35
C SER A 211 23.79 -13.37 3.17
N LEU A 212 22.92 -12.99 4.11
CA LEU A 212 22.22 -11.70 4.14
C LEU A 212 22.96 -10.65 5.00
N GLY A 213 24.13 -11.00 5.55
CA GLY A 213 25.00 -10.09 6.31
C GLY A 213 24.84 -10.16 7.84
N PHE A 214 24.04 -11.09 8.36
CA PHE A 214 23.95 -11.33 9.80
C PHE A 214 25.09 -12.22 10.27
N ASP A 215 25.63 -11.98 11.46
CA ASP A 215 26.64 -12.84 12.07
C ASP A 215 26.03 -14.12 12.70
N SER A 216 26.88 -14.93 13.36
CA SER A 216 26.46 -16.18 14.01
C SER A 216 25.49 -15.97 15.18
N ASP A 217 25.49 -14.79 15.79
CA ASP A 217 24.57 -14.40 16.87
C ASP A 217 23.28 -13.77 16.30
N GLY A 218 23.20 -13.63 14.97
CA GLY A 218 22.09 -13.03 14.28
C GLY A 218 22.10 -11.52 14.32
N ALA A 219 23.22 -10.87 14.66
CA ALA A 219 23.35 -9.43 14.63
C ALA A 219 23.82 -8.92 13.26
N TYR A 220 23.32 -7.76 12.87
CA TYR A 220 23.73 -7.08 11.65
C TYR A 220 24.42 -5.76 12.02
N TRP A 221 25.65 -5.61 11.54
CA TRP A 221 26.52 -4.49 11.87
C TRP A 221 26.87 -3.68 10.63
N GLU A 222 26.87 -2.36 10.75
CA GLU A 222 27.45 -1.45 9.76
C GLU A 222 28.41 -0.50 10.44
N ASN A 223 29.68 -0.46 10.00
CA ASN A 223 30.71 0.43 10.53
C ASN A 223 30.84 0.38 12.08
N GLY A 224 30.66 -0.80 12.68
CA GLY A 224 30.72 -1.01 14.14
C GLY A 224 29.45 -0.62 14.90
N GLN A 225 28.39 -0.19 14.21
CA GLN A 225 27.08 0.12 14.78
C GLN A 225 26.12 -1.06 14.63
N LEU A 226 25.45 -1.44 15.71
CA LEU A 226 24.40 -2.47 15.68
C LEU A 226 23.16 -1.91 15.00
N MET A 227 22.80 -2.47 13.85
CA MET A 227 21.63 -2.04 13.08
C MET A 227 20.37 -2.76 13.52
N GLY A 228 20.50 -4.06 13.79
CA GLY A 228 19.43 -4.89 14.29
C GLY A 228 19.87 -6.33 14.49
N VAL A 229 18.96 -7.12 15.05
CA VAL A 229 19.16 -8.54 15.34
C VAL A 229 18.03 -9.34 14.73
N SER A 230 18.34 -10.48 14.13
CA SER A 230 17.38 -11.49 13.69
C SER A 230 17.60 -12.79 14.45
N SER A 231 16.52 -13.46 14.83
CA SER A 231 16.57 -14.82 15.33
C SER A 231 15.54 -15.67 14.60
N ALA A 232 15.94 -16.85 14.15
CA ALA A 232 15.07 -17.78 13.45
C ALA A 232 15.08 -19.14 14.15
N ARG A 233 13.89 -19.58 14.54
CA ARG A 233 13.63 -20.90 15.16
C ARG A 233 12.54 -21.61 14.36
N SER A 234 12.36 -22.89 14.59
CA SER A 234 11.40 -23.72 13.84
C SER A 234 9.95 -23.19 13.86
N ASN A 235 9.56 -22.45 14.90
CA ASN A 235 8.21 -21.92 15.08
C ASN A 235 8.06 -20.40 14.94
N ALA A 236 9.17 -19.65 14.89
CA ALA A 236 9.13 -18.20 14.81
C ALA A 236 10.40 -17.59 14.22
N VAL A 237 10.26 -16.47 13.52
CA VAL A 237 11.35 -15.56 13.18
C VAL A 237 11.09 -14.21 13.83
N GLY A 238 12.07 -13.70 14.56
CA GLY A 238 12.06 -12.38 15.19
C GLY A 238 13.09 -11.45 14.56
N PHE A 239 12.74 -10.17 14.44
CA PHE A 239 13.64 -9.07 14.14
C PHE A 239 13.50 -8.00 15.22
N VAL A 240 14.62 -7.43 15.65
CA VAL A 240 14.66 -6.20 16.45
C VAL A 240 15.51 -5.21 15.69
N LEU A 241 14.92 -4.08 15.32
CA LEU A 241 15.52 -3.04 14.49
C LEU A 241 15.87 -1.86 15.38
N HIS A 242 17.16 -1.59 15.56
CA HIS A 242 17.67 -0.52 16.42
C HIS A 242 17.95 0.76 15.63
N GLN A 243 18.42 0.61 14.40
CA GLN A 243 18.85 1.71 13.53
C GLN A 243 18.40 1.45 12.10
N ASN A 244 18.55 2.45 11.23
CA ASN A 244 18.19 2.38 9.83
C ASN A 244 19.32 2.91 8.93
N SER A 245 19.53 2.24 7.81
CA SER A 245 20.38 2.70 6.70
C SER A 245 19.79 2.18 5.39
N SER A 246 20.15 2.75 4.24
CA SER A 246 19.65 2.26 2.94
C SER A 246 19.95 0.79 2.69
N THR A 247 21.13 0.34 3.14
CA THR A 247 21.59 -1.04 2.98
C THR A 247 20.82 -1.97 3.91
N PHE A 248 20.82 -1.68 5.22
CA PHE A 248 20.09 -2.48 6.21
C PHE A 248 18.58 -2.53 5.93
N ASN A 249 17.98 -1.41 5.51
CA ASN A 249 16.58 -1.33 5.11
C ASN A 249 16.25 -2.29 3.96
N SER A 250 17.15 -2.39 2.98
CA SER A 250 17.00 -3.31 1.85
C SER A 250 17.12 -4.77 2.31
N VAL A 251 18.04 -5.07 3.25
CA VAL A 251 18.18 -6.40 3.86
C VAL A 251 16.91 -6.80 4.62
N ILE A 252 16.36 -5.93 5.46
CA ILE A 252 15.12 -6.21 6.20
C ILE A 252 13.94 -6.40 5.25
N LYS A 253 13.79 -5.55 4.23
CA LYS A 253 12.75 -5.70 3.22
C LYS A 253 12.86 -7.05 2.49
N ASN A 254 14.08 -7.46 2.11
CA ASN A 254 14.32 -8.76 1.50
C ASN A 254 13.96 -9.92 2.45
N CYS A 255 14.41 -9.87 3.70
CA CYS A 255 14.08 -10.87 4.72
C CYS A 255 12.56 -11.03 4.89
N LEU A 256 11.84 -9.91 4.98
CA LEU A 256 10.39 -9.91 5.11
C LEU A 256 9.70 -10.51 3.88
N ASN A 257 10.17 -10.23 2.66
CA ASN A 257 9.60 -10.81 1.44
C ASN A 257 9.93 -12.30 1.27
N MET A 258 11.07 -12.77 1.78
CA MET A 258 11.37 -14.20 1.83
C MET A 258 10.39 -14.94 2.76
N LEU A 259 10.04 -14.33 3.91
CA LEU A 259 9.16 -14.92 4.90
C LEU A 259 7.66 -14.70 4.61
N LEU A 260 7.32 -13.62 3.91
CA LEU A 260 5.96 -13.19 3.59
C LEU A 260 5.93 -12.70 2.13
N PRO A 261 5.86 -13.60 1.13
CA PRO A 261 6.01 -13.24 -0.28
C PRO A 261 5.01 -12.20 -0.79
N THR A 262 3.79 -12.15 -0.25
CA THR A 262 2.77 -11.15 -0.65
C THR A 262 2.61 -10.03 0.38
N GLY A 263 3.38 -10.07 1.47
CA GLY A 263 3.15 -9.26 2.66
C GLY A 263 4.36 -8.58 3.26
N GLY A 264 5.58 -8.95 2.86
CA GLY A 264 6.79 -8.39 3.41
C GLY A 264 6.87 -6.89 3.18
N ASP A 265 6.54 -6.43 1.98
CA ASP A 265 6.42 -5.00 1.65
C ASP A 265 5.39 -4.27 2.53
N LYS A 266 4.27 -4.91 2.85
CA LYS A 266 3.25 -4.33 3.74
C LYS A 266 3.78 -4.20 5.17
N VAL A 267 4.41 -5.25 5.70
CA VAL A 267 5.02 -5.24 7.04
C VAL A 267 6.12 -4.19 7.12
N TYR A 268 6.98 -4.13 6.10
CA TYR A 268 8.06 -3.14 6.01
C TYR A 268 7.51 -1.70 5.95
N SER A 269 6.43 -1.48 5.19
CA SER A 269 5.78 -0.17 5.10
C SER A 269 5.18 0.28 6.45
N ILE A 270 4.63 -0.65 7.24
CA ILE A 270 4.11 -0.36 8.59
C ILE A 270 5.25 0.16 9.48
N ILE A 271 6.38 -0.56 9.54
CA ILE A 271 7.49 -0.20 10.44
C ILE A 271 8.31 1.00 9.97
N SER A 272 8.14 1.43 8.71
CA SER A 272 8.82 2.60 8.15
C SER A 272 8.12 3.93 8.47
N ASN A 273 6.96 3.88 9.12
CA ASN A 273 6.16 5.04 9.50
C ASN A 273 5.80 4.98 10.99
N PRO A 274 5.35 6.06 11.63
CA PRO A 274 4.77 5.96 12.97
C PRO A 274 3.61 4.95 12.98
N PHE A 275 3.68 3.97 13.88
CA PHE A 275 2.68 2.92 14.01
C PHE A 275 2.34 2.67 15.48
N THR A 276 1.17 2.09 15.71
CA THR A 276 0.80 1.50 17.00
C THR A 276 1.01 -0.01 16.96
N ASN A 277 1.34 -0.59 18.11
CA ASN A 277 1.51 -2.03 18.27
C ASN A 277 0.33 -2.78 17.66
N GLN A 278 0.60 -3.73 16.78
CA GLN A 278 -0.44 -4.42 16.02
C GLN A 278 -0.05 -5.85 15.68
N THR A 279 -1.08 -6.66 15.42
CA THR A 279 -0.94 -8.02 14.91
C THR A 279 -1.74 -8.14 13.63
N LEU A 280 -1.15 -8.76 12.61
CA LEU A 280 -1.80 -9.00 11.34
C LEU A 280 -1.56 -10.43 10.85
N GLU A 281 -2.41 -10.86 9.92
CA GLU A 281 -2.27 -12.14 9.26
C GLU A 281 -1.89 -11.95 7.79
N LYS A 282 -0.87 -12.67 7.35
CA LYS A 282 -0.39 -12.56 5.98
C LYS A 282 0.38 -13.81 5.58
N ASP A 283 0.18 -14.30 4.36
CA ASP A 283 0.87 -15.49 3.83
C ASP A 283 0.77 -16.72 4.75
N GLY A 284 -0.41 -16.91 5.37
CA GLY A 284 -0.67 -18.00 6.32
C GLY A 284 0.03 -17.86 7.68
N ARG A 285 0.68 -16.73 7.95
CA ARG A 285 1.47 -16.47 9.16
C ARG A 285 0.87 -15.37 10.01
N ARG A 286 1.09 -15.46 11.32
CA ARG A 286 0.80 -14.36 12.27
C ARG A 286 2.03 -13.46 12.35
N VAL A 287 1.84 -12.16 12.18
CA VAL A 287 2.89 -11.15 12.29
C VAL A 287 2.54 -10.20 13.41
N GLU A 288 3.39 -10.12 14.43
CA GLU A 288 3.31 -9.15 15.51
C GLU A 288 4.34 -8.05 15.31
N ILE A 289 3.92 -6.80 15.39
CA ILE A 289 4.77 -5.62 15.24
C ILE A 289 4.62 -4.77 16.49
N LYS A 290 5.75 -4.47 17.16
CA LYS A 290 5.78 -3.71 18.42
C LYS A 290 6.84 -2.62 18.38
N GLN A 291 6.49 -1.44 18.87
CA GLN A 291 7.39 -0.33 19.11
C GLN A 291 7.90 -0.41 20.56
N TYR A 292 9.21 -0.35 20.73
CA TYR A 292 9.89 -0.21 22.01
C TYR A 292 10.75 1.05 22.01
N ALA A 293 11.22 1.47 23.18
CA ALA A 293 12.14 2.60 23.31
C ALA A 293 13.47 2.37 22.55
N GLU A 294 13.89 1.10 22.46
CA GLU A 294 15.17 0.70 21.87
C GLU A 294 15.08 0.31 20.40
N GLY A 295 13.87 0.34 19.80
CA GLY A 295 13.67 -0.05 18.41
C GLY A 295 12.31 -0.64 18.10
N VAL A 296 12.20 -1.23 16.91
CA VAL A 296 10.99 -1.90 16.41
C VAL A 296 11.20 -3.41 16.41
N ALA A 297 10.27 -4.15 17.01
CA ALA A 297 10.27 -5.60 16.97
C ALA A 297 9.23 -6.14 15.99
N ILE A 298 9.62 -7.10 15.16
CA ILE A 298 8.73 -7.86 14.26
C ILE A 298 8.88 -9.33 14.59
N ASN A 299 7.79 -10.02 14.94
CA ASN A 299 7.79 -11.46 15.17
C ASN A 299 6.80 -12.14 14.20
N ILE A 300 7.27 -13.17 13.49
CA ILE A 300 6.51 -13.91 12.50
C ILE A 300 6.39 -15.35 12.97
N TYR A 301 5.16 -15.86 13.11
CA TYR A 301 4.87 -17.20 13.61
C TYR A 301 4.18 -18.04 12.53
N ASN A 302 4.53 -19.33 12.49
CA ASN A 302 3.69 -20.32 11.79
C ASN A 302 2.40 -20.53 12.61
N LYS A 303 1.30 -20.83 11.91
CA LYS A 303 0.03 -21.18 12.52
C LYS A 303 -0.06 -22.69 12.79
#